data_AF-A0A8T2IMY9-F1
#
_entry.id   AF-A0A8T2IMY9-F1
#
_cell.length_a   1.000
_cell.length_b   1.000
_cell.length_c   1.000
_cell.angle_alpha   90.00
_cell.angle_beta   90.00
_cell.angle_gamma   90.00
#
_symmetry.space_group_name_H-M   'P 1'
#
loop_
_entity.id
_entity.type
_entity.pdbx_description
1 polymer ?
#
loop_
_entity_poly.entity_id
_entity_poly.type
_entity_poly.pdbx_seq_one_letter_code
_entity_poly.pdbx_strand_id
1 'polypeptide(L)'
;MRFKCILLTFLFFMIQSSRANICSPCNETTCPPILFGCGSYRAIDPCGCCEHCARGNMEPCGGKNWEIGYCNRDLQCMAITGKGLVQIPMIGICKEIQGPGKEYFQDADENCPVQNVCYKVTGICDCFKKRTCIMDFFQYSEAYCNPALDYPPPEGEDELPEKFCFHGGCDIIEEKCVCESKLCDYTRKFQFSDITECNKARVKQYCANVTCPEVKPIPCPSDSELTSPYTPQGDCCPKVPSFCTCDFQRCNKSCPNGRRKIIIRESEAVPGRCCDKFLCLL
;
A
#
# COMPACT_ATOMS: atom_id res chain seq x y z
N MET A 1 53.77 -13.24 6.19
CA MET A 1 52.88 -12.23 6.82
C MET A 1 51.82 -11.64 5.88
N ARG A 2 51.99 -11.64 4.55
CA ARG A 2 51.01 -11.04 3.59
C ARG A 2 49.68 -11.80 3.44
N PHE A 3 49.67 -13.13 3.58
CA PHE A 3 48.45 -13.94 3.45
C PHE A 3 47.43 -13.75 4.58
N LYS A 4 47.88 -13.52 5.83
CA LYS A 4 46.99 -13.27 6.98
C LYS A 4 46.25 -11.94 6.88
N CYS A 5 46.86 -10.92 6.27
CA CYS A 5 46.21 -9.61 6.07
C CYS A 5 45.10 -9.68 5.03
N ILE A 6 45.29 -10.43 3.94
CA ILE A 6 44.28 -10.58 2.87
C ILE A 6 43.05 -11.34 3.37
N LEU A 7 43.25 -12.38 4.19
CA LEU A 7 42.16 -13.15 4.79
C LEU A 7 41.32 -12.30 5.76
N LEU A 8 41.97 -11.44 6.55
CA LEU A 8 41.31 -10.50 7.46
C LEU A 8 40.52 -9.43 6.72
N THR A 9 41.02 -8.90 5.59
CA THR A 9 40.27 -7.95 4.77
C THR A 9 39.07 -8.59 4.06
N PHE A 10 39.19 -9.85 3.63
CA PHE A 10 38.05 -10.61 3.08
C PHE A 10 37.00 -10.92 4.15
N LEU A 11 37.41 -11.29 5.37
CA LEU A 11 36.49 -11.47 6.51
C LEU A 11 35.77 -10.17 6.89
N PHE A 12 36.46 -9.02 6.87
CA PHE A 12 35.83 -7.72 7.13
C PHE A 12 34.83 -7.32 6.04
N PHE A 13 35.13 -7.62 4.77
CA PHE A 13 34.20 -7.39 3.65
C PHE A 13 32.96 -8.30 3.72
N MET A 14 33.09 -9.54 4.20
CA MET A 14 31.96 -10.47 4.36
C MET A 14 31.04 -10.11 5.53
N ILE A 15 31.52 -9.39 6.56
CA ILE A 15 30.70 -8.92 7.70
C ILE A 15 29.82 -7.72 7.29
N GLN A 16 30.20 -6.96 6.25
CA GLN A 16 29.39 -5.85 5.74
C GLN A 16 28.20 -6.28 4.87
N SER A 17 28.10 -7.57 4.54
CA SER A 17 27.04 -8.13 3.68
C SER A 17 25.78 -8.59 4.42
N SER A 18 25.72 -8.48 5.75
CA SER A 18 24.50 -8.81 6.50
C SER A 18 23.88 -7.56 7.13
N ARG A 19 23.21 -6.73 6.33
CA ARG A 19 22.23 -5.77 6.85
C ARG A 19 20.92 -6.52 7.11
N ALA A 20 20.93 -7.42 8.09
CA ALA A 20 19.69 -7.79 8.73
C ALA A 20 19.23 -6.53 9.49
N ASN A 21 18.08 -5.96 9.10
CA ASN A 21 17.45 -4.92 9.88
C ASN A 21 17.14 -5.54 11.26
N ILE A 22 17.92 -5.16 12.27
CA ILE A 22 17.70 -5.64 13.64
C ILE A 22 16.46 -4.90 14.13
N CYS A 23 15.30 -5.56 14.01
CA CYS A 23 14.05 -5.05 14.53
C CYS A 23 14.09 -5.07 16.06
N SER A 24 13.60 -3.99 16.66
CA SER A 24 13.36 -3.94 18.10
C SER A 24 12.14 -4.80 18.43
N PRO A 25 12.00 -5.31 19.67
CA PRO A 25 10.76 -5.93 20.11
C PRO A 25 9.57 -5.00 19.84
N CYS A 26 8.52 -5.53 19.23
CA CYS A 26 7.34 -4.74 18.88
C CYS A 26 6.61 -4.28 20.14
N ASN A 27 6.30 -2.99 20.20
CA ASN A 27 5.37 -2.43 21.17
C ASN A 27 4.20 -1.77 20.42
N GLU A 28 3.12 -2.52 20.24
CA GLU A 28 1.94 -2.08 19.48
C GLU A 28 1.33 -0.77 19.98
N THR A 29 1.47 -0.46 21.28
CA THR A 29 0.96 0.80 21.86
C THR A 29 1.65 2.05 21.31
N THR A 30 2.85 1.88 20.72
CA THR A 30 3.61 2.98 20.11
C THR A 30 3.30 3.16 18.62
N CYS A 31 2.51 2.26 18.03
CA CYS A 31 2.14 2.37 16.63
C CYS A 31 1.23 3.58 16.40
N PRO A 32 1.44 4.33 15.31
CA PRO A 32 0.55 5.41 14.93
C PRO A 32 -0.89 4.89 14.82
N PRO A 33 -1.89 5.57 15.39
CA PRO A 33 -3.27 5.14 15.25
C PRO A 33 -3.66 5.23 13.77
N ILE A 34 -4.32 4.17 13.27
CA ILE A 34 -4.93 4.18 11.94
C ILE A 34 -6.14 5.11 12.01
N LEU A 35 -5.89 6.40 11.80
CA LEU A 35 -6.90 7.45 11.89
C LEU A 35 -7.94 7.33 10.77
N PHE A 36 -7.52 6.76 9.64
CA PHE A 36 -8.29 6.56 8.43
C PHE A 36 -8.47 5.06 8.24
N GLY A 37 -9.71 4.55 8.32
CA GLY A 37 -9.99 3.22 7.77
C GLY A 37 -9.41 3.15 6.36
N CYS A 38 -8.66 2.10 6.07
CA CYS A 38 -7.98 2.01 4.78
C CYS A 38 -9.04 1.88 3.69
N GLY A 39 -9.11 2.87 2.78
CA GLY A 39 -9.91 2.77 1.56
C GLY A 39 -9.36 1.72 0.58
N SER A 40 -8.18 1.19 0.89
CA SER A 40 -7.43 0.14 0.19
C SER A 40 -7.07 -0.99 1.17
N TYR A 41 -6.12 -1.83 0.79
CA TYR A 41 -5.59 -2.89 1.65
C TYR A 41 -4.80 -2.32 2.83
N ARG A 42 -4.66 -3.12 3.87
CA ARG A 42 -3.72 -2.83 4.95
C ARG A 42 -2.33 -3.32 4.57
N ALA A 43 -1.35 -2.78 5.24
CA ALA A 43 0.03 -3.16 5.14
C ALA A 43 0.66 -3.15 6.53
N ILE A 44 1.79 -3.82 6.68
CA ILE A 44 2.55 -3.90 7.92
C ILE A 44 3.99 -3.48 7.63
N ASP A 45 4.62 -2.85 8.61
CA ASP A 45 6.02 -2.45 8.48
C ASP A 45 6.97 -3.66 8.26
N PRO A 46 8.21 -3.43 7.79
CA PRO A 46 9.17 -4.51 7.52
C PRO A 46 9.51 -5.36 8.77
N CYS A 47 9.33 -4.79 9.96
CA CYS A 47 9.53 -5.49 11.22
C CYS A 47 8.31 -6.31 11.68
N GLY A 48 7.19 -6.21 10.96
CA GLY A 48 5.95 -6.89 11.30
C GLY A 48 5.27 -6.35 12.56
N CYS A 49 5.46 -5.07 12.90
CA CYS A 49 4.93 -4.49 14.13
C CYS A 49 3.68 -3.63 13.91
N CYS A 50 3.82 -2.51 13.21
CA CYS A 50 2.76 -1.53 13.04
C CYS A 50 2.03 -1.70 11.71
N GLU A 51 0.70 -1.82 11.80
CA GLU A 51 -0.18 -1.76 10.65
C GLU A 51 -0.31 -0.33 10.12
N HIS A 52 -0.42 -0.20 8.80
CA HIS A 52 -0.60 1.06 8.09
C HIS A 52 -1.42 0.82 6.82
N CYS A 53 -2.00 1.85 6.20
CA CYS A 53 -2.71 1.67 4.93
C CYS A 53 -1.73 1.50 3.76
N ALA A 54 -2.07 0.58 2.84
CA ALA A 54 -1.34 0.42 1.59
C ALA A 54 -1.58 1.62 0.66
N ARG A 55 -0.52 2.05 -0.01
CA ARG A 55 -0.49 3.26 -0.83
C ARG A 55 -1.08 3.00 -2.21
N GLY A 56 -2.07 3.81 -2.59
CA GLY A 56 -2.79 3.71 -3.85
C GLY A 56 -1.99 4.21 -5.05
N ASN A 57 -2.55 4.08 -6.25
CA ASN A 57 -1.91 4.58 -7.47
C ASN A 57 -1.65 6.09 -7.36
N MET A 58 -0.48 6.54 -7.81
CA MET A 58 -0.02 7.93 -7.74
C MET A 58 0.20 8.48 -6.31
N GLU A 59 0.12 7.63 -5.29
CA GLU A 59 0.47 8.02 -3.92
C GLU A 59 1.96 7.84 -3.64
N PRO A 60 2.55 8.67 -2.75
CA PRO A 60 3.94 8.49 -2.35
C PRO A 60 4.12 7.22 -1.50
N CYS A 61 5.30 6.62 -1.61
CA CYS A 61 5.69 5.36 -0.97
C CYS A 61 7.19 5.35 -0.63
N GLY A 62 7.65 4.34 0.13
CA GLY A 62 9.06 4.20 0.51
C GLY A 62 9.45 5.05 1.70
N GLY A 63 10.57 5.78 1.60
CA GLY A 63 11.18 6.49 2.72
C GLY A 63 12.16 5.63 3.54
N LYS A 64 12.81 6.22 4.54
CA LYS A 64 13.68 5.51 5.48
C LYS A 64 12.90 4.48 6.32
N ASN A 65 13.10 3.20 6.01
CA ASN A 65 12.41 2.05 6.63
C ASN A 65 10.92 1.96 6.25
N TRP A 66 10.53 2.47 5.08
CA TRP A 66 9.15 2.36 4.57
C TRP A 66 8.09 3.10 5.39
N GLU A 67 8.47 4.14 6.12
CA GLU A 67 7.59 5.00 6.91
C GLU A 67 6.53 5.75 6.10
N ILE A 68 6.74 5.95 4.80
CA ILE A 68 5.71 6.51 3.89
C ILE A 68 4.70 5.42 3.49
N GLY A 69 5.13 4.15 3.51
CA GLY A 69 4.28 2.99 3.29
C GLY A 69 4.57 2.23 2.00
N TYR A 70 4.02 1.03 1.96
CA TYR A 70 4.08 0.08 0.85
C TYR A 70 2.96 0.29 -0.15
N CYS A 71 3.28 0.13 -1.43
CA CYS A 71 2.28 0.20 -2.49
C CYS A 71 1.30 -0.96 -2.41
N ASN A 72 0.05 -0.66 -2.74
CA ASN A 72 -1.01 -1.63 -2.83
C ASN A 72 -0.70 -2.75 -3.85
N ARG A 73 -1.50 -3.82 -3.85
CA ARG A 73 -1.45 -4.87 -4.87
C ARG A 73 -1.44 -4.29 -6.28
N ASP A 74 -0.70 -4.96 -7.16
CA ASP A 74 -0.51 -4.59 -8.57
C ASP A 74 0.22 -3.26 -8.81
N LEU A 75 0.70 -2.62 -7.74
CA LEU A 75 1.50 -1.40 -7.80
C LEU A 75 2.92 -1.67 -7.29
N GLN A 76 3.88 -0.96 -7.87
CA GLN A 76 5.27 -0.93 -7.42
C GLN A 76 5.67 0.48 -7.02
N CYS A 77 6.50 0.58 -5.99
CA CYS A 77 7.07 1.85 -5.58
C CYS A 77 8.18 2.24 -6.55
N MET A 78 7.83 3.04 -7.55
CA MET A 78 8.72 3.50 -8.60
C MET A 78 9.47 4.75 -8.14
N ALA A 79 10.71 4.93 -8.60
CA ALA A 79 11.40 6.20 -8.40
C ALA A 79 10.57 7.36 -8.99
N ILE A 80 10.71 8.58 -8.44
CA ILE A 80 9.97 9.76 -8.92
C ILE A 80 10.21 10.02 -10.42
N THR A 81 11.44 9.74 -10.86
CA THR A 81 11.84 9.75 -12.26
C THR A 81 10.95 8.83 -13.11
N GLY A 82 10.49 7.71 -12.54
CA GLY A 82 9.70 6.70 -13.24
C GLY A 82 10.57 5.65 -13.92
N LYS A 83 11.90 5.76 -13.77
CA LYS A 83 12.85 4.71 -14.17
C LYS A 83 13.16 3.81 -12.99
N GLY A 84 12.66 2.58 -13.07
CA GLY A 84 12.92 1.52 -12.10
C GLY A 84 12.30 1.76 -10.72
N LEU A 85 12.61 0.84 -9.82
CA LEU A 85 12.14 0.86 -8.43
C LEU A 85 12.80 1.99 -7.63
N VAL A 86 12.10 2.46 -6.61
CA VAL A 86 12.69 3.39 -5.64
C VAL A 86 13.88 2.75 -4.93
N GLN A 87 14.92 3.54 -4.66
CA GLN A 87 16.01 3.13 -3.78
C GLN A 87 15.78 3.73 -2.39
N ILE A 88 15.49 2.89 -1.41
CA ILE A 88 15.37 3.30 -0.01
C ILE A 88 16.69 3.93 0.44
N PRO A 89 16.68 5.11 1.10
CA PRO A 89 15.57 5.75 1.83
C PRO A 89 14.78 6.80 1.03
N MET A 90 14.86 6.82 -0.29
CA MET A 90 14.14 7.81 -1.10
C MET A 90 12.63 7.56 -1.09
N ILE A 91 11.87 8.61 -1.35
CA ILE A 91 10.43 8.55 -1.56
C ILE A 91 10.17 8.28 -3.04
N GLY A 92 9.32 7.32 -3.32
CA GLY A 92 8.84 6.96 -4.65
C GLY A 92 7.36 7.26 -4.83
N ILE A 93 6.79 6.73 -5.92
CA ILE A 93 5.36 6.78 -6.20
C ILE A 93 4.88 5.40 -6.61
N CYS A 94 3.72 5.00 -6.11
CA CYS A 94 3.07 3.77 -6.54
C CYS A 94 2.52 3.90 -7.96
N LYS A 95 3.02 3.05 -8.86
CA LYS A 95 2.54 2.96 -10.25
C LYS A 95 2.29 1.50 -10.61
N GLU A 96 1.42 1.29 -11.59
CA GLU A 96 1.14 -0.03 -12.14
C GLU A 96 2.40 -0.71 -12.69
N ILE A 97 2.47 -2.04 -12.51
CA ILE A 97 3.55 -2.87 -13.03
C ILE A 97 3.40 -2.98 -14.56
N GLN A 98 4.27 -2.32 -15.33
CA GLN A 98 4.31 -2.47 -16.80
C GLN A 98 5.36 -3.51 -17.21
N GLY A 99 4.93 -4.67 -17.71
CA GLY A 99 5.83 -5.70 -18.28
C GLY A 99 5.27 -7.13 -18.28
N PRO A 100 5.90 -8.09 -19.00
CA PRO A 100 5.54 -9.51 -18.95
C PRO A 100 6.02 -10.09 -17.61
N GLY A 101 5.17 -9.96 -16.60
CA GLY A 101 5.52 -10.29 -15.23
C GLY A 101 4.46 -9.83 -14.23
N LYS A 102 3.17 -9.93 -14.60
CA LYS A 102 2.03 -9.76 -13.68
C LYS A 102 2.08 -10.73 -12.48
N GLU A 103 3.03 -11.65 -12.46
CA GLU A 103 3.31 -12.58 -11.38
C GLU A 103 4.34 -12.07 -10.36
N TYR A 104 4.90 -10.86 -10.53
CA TYR A 104 5.61 -10.21 -9.44
C TYR A 104 4.61 -9.62 -8.44
N PHE A 105 3.82 -10.51 -7.83
CA PHE A 105 3.32 -10.24 -6.50
C PHE A 105 4.55 -9.85 -5.65
N GLN A 106 4.39 -8.93 -4.71
CA GLN A 106 5.45 -8.44 -3.81
C GLN A 106 5.94 -9.54 -2.82
N ASP A 107 5.91 -10.80 -3.24
CA ASP A 107 5.99 -12.04 -2.44
C ASP A 107 7.42 -12.41 -2.04
N ALA A 108 8.37 -11.52 -2.34
CA ALA A 108 9.78 -11.73 -2.11
C ALA A 108 10.53 -10.42 -1.77
N ASP A 109 9.85 -9.35 -1.34
CA ASP A 109 10.60 -8.26 -0.69
C ASP A 109 11.24 -8.82 0.58
N GLU A 110 12.55 -9.02 0.55
CA GLU A 110 13.34 -9.61 1.63
C GLU A 110 13.19 -8.84 2.95
N ASN A 111 12.82 -7.56 2.88
CA ASN A 111 12.60 -6.72 4.05
C ASN A 111 11.28 -7.05 4.76
N CYS A 112 10.30 -7.64 4.06
CA CYS A 112 8.99 -7.91 4.64
C CYS A 112 8.98 -9.16 5.52
N PRO A 113 8.09 -9.22 6.53
CA PRO A 113 7.93 -10.40 7.36
C PRO A 113 7.32 -11.57 6.55
N VAL A 114 7.57 -12.78 7.02
CA VAL A 114 6.90 -13.98 6.50
C VAL A 114 5.55 -14.11 7.20
N GLN A 115 4.49 -14.03 6.44
CA GLN A 115 3.12 -14.18 6.90
C GLN A 115 2.59 -15.58 6.60
N ASN A 116 1.78 -16.13 7.51
CA ASN A 116 1.02 -17.35 7.25
C ASN A 116 -0.32 -16.95 6.64
N VAL A 117 -0.57 -17.38 5.41
CA VAL A 117 -1.75 -17.02 4.64
C VAL A 117 -2.58 -18.28 4.41
N CYS A 118 -3.85 -18.25 4.82
CA CYS A 118 -4.78 -19.33 4.54
C CYS A 118 -5.99 -18.82 3.74
N TYR A 119 -6.44 -19.62 2.78
CA TYR A 119 -7.62 -19.36 1.98
C TYR A 119 -8.42 -20.66 1.77
N LYS A 120 -9.74 -20.52 1.60
CA LYS A 120 -10.65 -21.67 1.49
C LYS A 120 -10.89 -22.01 0.02
N VAL A 121 -10.39 -23.17 -0.40
CA VAL A 121 -10.64 -23.73 -1.73
C VAL A 121 -11.59 -24.90 -1.58
N THR A 122 -12.80 -24.80 -2.14
CA THR A 122 -13.78 -25.90 -2.15
C THR A 122 -14.08 -26.50 -0.77
N GLY A 123 -14.10 -25.68 0.28
CA GLY A 123 -14.36 -26.15 1.64
C GLY A 123 -13.13 -26.53 2.47
N ILE A 124 -11.97 -26.70 1.81
CA ILE A 124 -10.70 -27.08 2.43
C ILE A 124 -9.84 -25.83 2.60
N CYS A 125 -9.21 -25.70 3.77
CA CYS A 125 -8.24 -24.63 4.00
C CYS A 125 -6.87 -25.00 3.48
N ASP A 126 -6.39 -24.20 2.54
CA ASP A 126 -5.03 -24.25 2.03
C ASP A 126 -4.24 -23.09 2.65
N CYS A 127 -3.17 -23.44 3.36
CA CYS A 127 -2.34 -22.52 4.11
C CYS A 127 -0.90 -22.57 3.60
N PHE A 128 -0.30 -21.41 3.34
CA PHE A 128 1.07 -21.29 2.87
C PHE A 128 1.77 -20.09 3.50
N LYS A 129 3.10 -20.10 3.46
CA LYS A 129 3.94 -18.99 3.93
C LYS A 129 4.24 -18.05 2.79
N LYS A 130 4.00 -16.77 2.99
CA LYS A 130 4.20 -15.71 2.00
C LYS A 130 4.96 -14.56 2.62
N ARG A 131 6.07 -14.13 2.01
CA ARG A 131 6.80 -12.95 2.48
C ARG A 131 6.17 -11.70 1.87
N THR A 132 5.46 -10.91 2.68
CA THR A 132 4.71 -9.75 2.19
C THR A 132 4.49 -8.75 3.30
N CYS A 133 4.52 -7.46 2.95
CA CYS A 133 4.08 -6.38 3.82
C CYS A 133 2.62 -6.00 3.57
N ILE A 134 1.97 -6.52 2.52
CA ILE A 134 0.55 -6.27 2.23
C ILE A 134 -0.30 -7.34 2.90
N MET A 135 -1.25 -6.88 3.72
CA MET A 135 -2.25 -7.69 4.42
C MET A 135 -3.46 -7.86 3.50
N ASP A 136 -3.65 -9.07 2.96
CA ASP A 136 -4.78 -9.33 2.07
C ASP A 136 -6.06 -9.68 2.86
N PHE A 137 -7.21 -9.17 2.41
CA PHE A 137 -8.51 -9.47 3.03
C PHE A 137 -8.91 -10.96 3.02
N PHE A 138 -8.26 -11.79 2.20
CA PHE A 138 -8.56 -13.23 2.08
C PHE A 138 -7.71 -14.11 3.00
N GLN A 139 -6.92 -13.53 3.90
CA GLN A 139 -6.00 -14.25 4.77
C GLN A 139 -6.69 -14.52 6.11
N TYR A 140 -7.43 -15.62 6.16
CA TYR A 140 -7.88 -16.13 7.45
C TYR A 140 -6.65 -16.66 8.20
N SER A 141 -6.62 -16.50 9.53
CA SER A 141 -5.76 -17.38 10.34
C SER A 141 -6.24 -18.83 10.16
N GLU A 142 -5.41 -19.82 10.47
CA GLU A 142 -5.84 -21.23 10.41
C GLU A 142 -7.16 -21.46 11.15
N ALA A 143 -7.34 -20.79 12.30
CA ALA A 143 -8.55 -20.82 13.11
C ALA A 143 -9.76 -20.12 12.45
N TYR A 144 -9.55 -19.05 11.67
CA TYR A 144 -10.62 -18.40 10.92
C TYR A 144 -10.95 -19.15 9.62
N CYS A 145 -9.98 -19.86 9.05
CA CYS A 145 -10.13 -20.58 7.79
C CYS A 145 -10.93 -21.87 8.02
N ASN A 146 -10.50 -22.63 9.02
CA ASN A 146 -11.23 -23.77 9.56
C ASN A 146 -11.92 -23.29 10.84
N PRO A 147 -13.08 -22.61 10.76
CA PRO A 147 -13.88 -22.48 11.96
C PRO A 147 -14.19 -23.91 12.40
N ALA A 148 -13.62 -24.35 13.52
CA ALA A 148 -14.14 -25.52 14.20
C ALA A 148 -15.60 -25.20 14.45
N LEU A 149 -16.49 -25.80 13.66
CA LEU A 149 -17.92 -25.71 13.92
C LEU A 149 -18.14 -26.45 15.23
N ASP A 150 -18.10 -25.71 16.34
CA ASP A 150 -18.82 -26.08 17.56
C ASP A 150 -20.35 -26.01 17.36
N TYR A 151 -20.81 -25.80 16.13
CA TYR A 151 -22.20 -26.00 15.74
C TYR A 151 -22.35 -27.37 15.07
N PRO A 152 -22.93 -28.38 15.77
CA PRO A 152 -23.47 -29.53 15.05
C PRO A 152 -24.50 -29.02 14.02
N PRO A 153 -24.63 -29.69 12.85
CA PRO A 153 -25.72 -29.34 11.93
C PRO A 153 -27.04 -29.48 12.70
N PRO A 154 -27.98 -28.53 12.60
CA PRO A 154 -29.30 -28.73 13.16
C PRO A 154 -29.92 -29.91 12.41
N GLU A 155 -30.08 -31.03 13.10
CA GLU A 155 -30.96 -32.10 12.65
C GLU A 155 -32.37 -31.50 12.54
N GLY A 156 -33.02 -31.81 11.43
CA GLY A 156 -34.00 -30.93 10.83
C GLY A 156 -35.16 -30.56 11.73
N GLU A 157 -35.45 -29.27 11.77
CA GLU A 157 -36.79 -28.74 11.95
C GLU A 157 -36.94 -27.57 10.96
N ASP A 158 -38.13 -27.45 10.36
CA ASP A 158 -38.45 -26.50 9.29
C ASP A 158 -38.08 -25.04 9.65
N GLU A 159 -36.91 -24.57 9.24
CA GLU A 159 -36.52 -23.18 9.45
C GLU A 159 -37.23 -22.26 8.44
N LEU A 160 -38.10 -21.40 8.96
CA LEU A 160 -38.57 -20.20 8.27
C LEU A 160 -37.39 -19.46 7.61
N PRO A 161 -37.57 -18.84 6.43
CA PRO A 161 -36.47 -18.21 5.71
C PRO A 161 -35.73 -17.24 6.64
N GLU A 162 -34.43 -17.49 6.86
CA GLU A 162 -33.56 -16.61 7.64
C GLU A 162 -33.83 -15.18 7.21
N LYS A 163 -34.30 -14.34 8.14
CA LYS A 163 -34.62 -12.95 7.85
C LYS A 163 -33.31 -12.24 7.50
N PHE A 164 -33.04 -12.06 6.21
CA PHE A 164 -31.85 -11.35 5.75
C PHE A 164 -31.93 -9.87 6.18
N CYS A 165 -31.06 -9.50 7.10
CA CYS A 165 -30.99 -8.15 7.66
C CYS A 165 -29.75 -7.45 7.11
N PHE A 166 -29.97 -6.32 6.43
CA PHE A 166 -28.92 -5.56 5.75
C PHE A 166 -28.65 -4.19 6.41
N HIS A 167 -29.33 -3.87 7.51
CA HIS A 167 -29.14 -2.59 8.17
C HIS A 167 -27.80 -2.57 8.93
N GLY A 168 -27.10 -1.44 8.84
CA GLY A 168 -25.79 -1.25 9.45
C GLY A 168 -25.27 0.15 9.22
N GLY A 169 -24.23 0.51 9.95
CA GLY A 169 -23.59 1.82 9.88
C GLY A 169 -22.59 2.00 11.02
N CYS A 170 -22.07 3.23 11.15
CA CYS A 170 -20.98 3.53 12.08
C CYS A 170 -21.26 4.79 12.91
N ASP A 171 -20.74 4.80 14.13
CA ASP A 171 -20.75 5.93 15.06
C ASP A 171 -19.36 6.21 15.62
N ILE A 172 -19.12 7.46 16.05
CA ILE A 172 -17.91 7.83 16.79
C ILE A 172 -18.18 7.63 18.29
N ILE A 173 -17.47 6.68 18.90
CA ILE A 173 -17.56 6.34 20.32
C ILE A 173 -16.14 6.38 20.89
N GLU A 174 -15.90 7.15 21.95
CA GLU A 174 -14.57 7.28 22.59
C GLU A 174 -13.44 7.54 21.60
N GLU A 175 -13.64 8.51 20.69
CA GLU A 175 -12.67 8.86 19.63
C GLU A 175 -12.31 7.70 18.68
N LYS A 176 -13.16 6.68 18.59
CA LYS A 176 -13.02 5.56 17.66
C LYS A 176 -14.28 5.40 16.84
N CYS A 177 -14.10 5.01 15.58
CA CYS A 177 -15.21 4.62 14.74
C CYS A 177 -15.59 3.17 15.04
N VAL A 178 -16.81 2.96 15.50
CA VAL A 178 -17.37 1.65 15.81
C VAL A 178 -18.52 1.40 14.84
N CYS A 179 -18.47 0.27 14.12
CA CYS A 179 -19.45 -0.08 13.10
C CYS A 179 -20.19 -1.36 13.49
N GLU A 180 -21.51 -1.34 13.25
CA GLU A 180 -22.40 -2.48 13.46
C GLU A 180 -23.03 -2.87 12.11
N SER A 181 -23.27 -4.16 11.90
CA SER A 181 -23.86 -4.68 10.66
C SER A 181 -24.81 -5.85 10.95
N LYS A 182 -25.61 -6.23 9.95
CA LYS A 182 -26.62 -7.31 10.02
C LYS A 182 -27.73 -7.06 11.04
N LEU A 183 -28.08 -5.80 11.26
CA LEU A 183 -29.15 -5.44 12.18
C LEU A 183 -30.51 -5.53 11.48
N CYS A 184 -31.49 -6.08 12.19
CA CYS A 184 -32.89 -6.12 11.75
C CYS A 184 -33.69 -4.91 12.25
N ASP A 185 -33.10 -4.12 13.15
CA ASP A 185 -33.68 -2.89 13.68
C ASP A 185 -33.39 -1.72 12.74
N TYR A 186 -34.33 -1.47 11.82
CA TYR A 186 -34.28 -0.33 10.89
C TYR A 186 -34.52 1.03 11.57
N THR A 187 -34.84 1.05 12.88
CA THR A 187 -35.01 2.30 13.63
C THR A 187 -33.70 2.84 14.20
N ARG A 188 -32.68 1.97 14.34
CA ARG A 188 -31.32 2.37 14.74
C ARG A 188 -30.73 3.32 13.71
N LYS A 189 -30.48 4.56 14.11
CA LYS A 189 -29.84 5.57 13.25
C LYS A 189 -28.35 5.60 13.51
N PHE A 190 -27.56 5.48 12.47
CA PHE A 190 -26.10 5.67 12.51
C PHE A 190 -25.73 7.08 12.08
N GLN A 191 -24.66 7.62 12.63
CA GLN A 191 -24.11 8.91 12.21
C GLN A 191 -23.50 8.83 10.80
N PHE A 192 -22.98 7.67 10.42
CA PHE A 192 -22.29 7.45 9.14
C PHE A 192 -22.73 6.12 8.51
N SER A 193 -22.78 6.06 7.17
CA SER A 193 -23.14 4.84 6.45
C SER A 193 -22.04 3.80 6.47
N ASP A 194 -20.78 4.24 6.55
CA ASP A 194 -19.62 3.36 6.50
C ASP A 194 -18.46 3.90 7.34
N ILE A 195 -17.46 3.03 7.54
CA ILE A 195 -16.29 3.30 8.36
C ILE A 195 -15.40 4.40 7.76
N THR A 196 -15.43 4.61 6.45
CA THR A 196 -14.63 5.62 5.76
C THR A 196 -15.15 7.01 6.06
N GLU A 197 -16.47 7.21 5.95
CA GLU A 197 -17.11 8.48 6.30
C GLU A 197 -16.95 8.80 7.78
N CYS A 198 -17.15 7.81 8.66
CA CYS A 198 -16.93 7.98 10.09
C CYS A 198 -15.50 8.45 10.39
N ASN A 199 -14.49 7.79 9.81
CA ASN A 199 -13.10 8.14 10.07
C ASN A 199 -12.75 9.54 9.54
N LYS A 200 -13.28 9.94 8.37
CA LYS A 200 -13.12 11.30 7.85
C LYS A 200 -13.69 12.34 8.82
N ALA A 201 -14.88 12.10 9.36
CA ALA A 201 -15.51 13.00 10.33
C ALA A 201 -14.73 13.07 11.65
N ARG A 202 -14.25 11.92 12.15
CA ARG A 202 -13.39 11.87 13.33
C ARG A 202 -12.12 12.70 13.15
N VAL A 203 -11.42 12.55 12.03
CA VAL A 203 -10.20 13.30 11.76
C VAL A 203 -10.48 14.79 11.68
N LYS A 204 -11.60 15.19 11.07
CA LYS A 204 -12.01 16.60 11.04
C LYS A 204 -12.21 17.16 12.45
N GLN A 205 -12.71 16.38 13.40
CA GLN A 205 -12.82 16.77 14.80
C GLN A 205 -11.45 16.82 15.50
N TYR A 206 -10.62 15.79 15.34
CA TYR A 206 -9.29 15.70 15.95
C TYR A 206 -8.35 16.82 15.48
N CYS A 207 -8.37 17.11 14.18
CA CYS A 207 -7.52 18.13 13.54
C CYS A 207 -8.18 19.51 13.48
N ALA A 208 -9.35 19.73 14.09
CA ALA A 208 -10.12 20.98 13.96
C ALA A 208 -9.33 22.23 14.39
N ASN A 209 -8.46 22.09 15.39
CA ASN A 209 -7.66 23.18 15.95
C ASN A 209 -6.23 23.23 15.38
N VAL A 210 -5.92 22.44 14.35
CA VAL A 210 -4.60 22.41 13.72
C VAL A 210 -4.61 23.22 12.44
N THR A 211 -3.73 24.21 12.35
CA THR A 211 -3.49 24.98 11.12
C THR A 211 -2.25 24.45 10.43
N CYS A 212 -2.38 23.95 9.20
CA CYS A 212 -1.26 23.39 8.45
C CYS A 212 -0.55 24.45 7.59
N PRO A 213 0.76 24.27 7.33
CA PRO A 213 1.48 25.13 6.39
C PRO A 213 0.87 25.06 5.00
N GLU A 214 0.75 26.22 4.35
CA GLU A 214 0.21 26.30 3.00
C GLU A 214 1.25 25.80 1.99
N VAL A 215 1.01 24.61 1.42
CA VAL A 215 1.88 24.04 0.38
C VAL A 215 1.42 24.55 -0.97
N LYS A 216 2.12 25.53 -1.54
CA LYS A 216 1.79 26.07 -2.88
C LYS A 216 2.10 25.02 -3.96
N PRO A 217 1.09 24.54 -4.72
CA PRO A 217 1.34 23.58 -5.79
C PRO A 217 2.08 24.26 -6.95
N ILE A 218 3.20 23.67 -7.37
CA ILE A 218 3.95 24.11 -8.55
C ILE A 218 3.26 23.53 -9.79
N PRO A 219 3.02 24.32 -10.86
CA PRO A 219 2.42 23.81 -12.08
C PRO A 219 3.36 22.78 -12.74
N CYS A 220 2.82 21.59 -13.05
CA CYS A 220 3.58 20.53 -13.70
C CYS A 220 3.70 20.75 -15.22
N PRO A 221 4.79 20.27 -15.84
CA PRO A 221 4.90 20.19 -17.29
C PRO A 221 3.78 19.33 -17.90
N SER A 222 3.50 19.53 -19.20
CA SER A 222 2.38 18.88 -19.89
C SER A 222 2.42 17.36 -19.93
N ASP A 223 3.62 16.76 -19.90
CA ASP A 223 3.86 15.32 -19.88
C ASP A 223 3.92 14.73 -18.46
N SER A 224 3.54 15.54 -17.47
CA SER A 224 3.67 15.23 -16.05
C SER A 224 2.35 15.44 -15.34
N GLU A 225 2.24 14.84 -14.16
CA GLU A 225 1.08 14.94 -13.27
C GLU A 225 1.53 15.29 -11.86
N LEU A 226 0.73 16.11 -11.17
CA LEU A 226 0.99 16.54 -9.79
C LEU A 226 0.46 15.48 -8.82
N THR A 227 1.30 15.00 -7.91
CA THR A 227 0.87 14.08 -6.87
C THR A 227 0.04 14.78 -5.79
N SER A 228 -0.84 14.02 -5.14
CA SER A 228 -1.50 14.49 -3.92
C SER A 228 -0.47 14.62 -2.79
N PRO A 229 -0.59 15.67 -1.94
CA PRO A 229 0.25 15.76 -0.76
C PRO A 229 -0.10 14.61 0.21
N TYR A 230 0.87 14.13 0.97
CA TYR A 230 0.66 13.03 1.90
C TYR A 230 0.89 13.44 3.36
N THR A 231 -0.13 13.11 4.15
CA THR A 231 -0.16 13.21 5.60
C THR A 231 -0.02 11.80 6.18
N PRO A 232 1.08 11.49 6.89
CA PRO A 232 1.24 10.20 7.55
C PRO A 232 0.14 9.95 8.59
N GLN A 233 -0.01 8.68 8.97
CA GLN A 233 -0.99 8.28 9.97
C GLN A 233 -0.72 8.93 11.32
N GLY A 234 -1.78 9.35 12.00
CA GLY A 234 -1.68 10.09 13.27
C GLY A 234 -1.42 11.59 13.10
N ASP A 235 -1.00 12.06 11.91
CA ASP A 235 -0.73 13.48 11.67
C ASP A 235 -1.94 14.21 11.09
N CYS A 236 -2.00 15.53 11.33
CA CYS A 236 -3.02 16.41 10.75
C CYS A 236 -2.52 17.15 9.50
N CYS A 237 -1.21 17.28 9.32
CA CYS A 237 -0.61 18.10 8.27
C CYS A 237 0.27 17.29 7.32
N PRO A 238 0.26 17.63 6.02
CA PRO A 238 1.07 16.92 5.04
C PRO A 238 2.56 17.11 5.34
N LYS A 239 3.28 16.00 5.46
CA LYS A 239 4.74 15.98 5.63
C LYS A 239 5.45 15.77 4.30
N VAL A 240 4.78 15.14 3.34
CA VAL A 240 5.27 15.00 1.97
C VAL A 240 4.47 15.96 1.09
N PRO A 241 5.09 17.03 0.55
CA PRO A 241 4.40 17.96 -0.33
C PRO A 241 4.08 17.29 -1.67
N SER A 242 3.18 17.89 -2.44
CA SER A 242 2.96 17.52 -3.84
C SER A 242 4.21 17.77 -4.68
N PHE A 243 4.47 16.88 -5.64
CA PHE A 243 5.53 17.02 -6.62
C PHE A 243 5.11 16.43 -7.97
N CYS A 244 5.77 16.86 -9.04
CA CYS A 244 5.47 16.36 -10.37
C CYS A 244 6.12 15.00 -10.61
N THR A 245 5.41 14.10 -11.28
CA THR A 245 5.96 12.84 -11.81
C THR A 245 5.56 12.65 -13.26
N CYS A 246 6.30 11.81 -13.97
CA CYS A 246 6.01 11.49 -15.35
C CYS A 246 4.71 10.71 -15.53
N ASP A 247 3.89 11.19 -16.47
CA ASP A 247 2.72 10.50 -17.01
C ASP A 247 3.09 9.93 -18.39
N PHE A 248 3.56 8.68 -18.41
CA PHE A 248 3.94 8.01 -19.65
C PHE A 248 2.75 7.64 -20.55
N GLN A 249 1.50 7.75 -20.07
CA GLN A 249 0.33 7.53 -20.91
C GLN A 249 0.10 8.70 -21.88
N ARG A 250 0.59 9.89 -21.54
CA ARG A 250 0.61 11.05 -22.45
C ARG A 250 1.67 10.95 -23.54
N CYS A 251 2.60 9.99 -23.44
CA CYS A 251 3.63 9.83 -24.44
C CYS A 251 3.09 9.15 -25.70
N ASN A 252 3.34 9.77 -26.85
CA ASN A 252 3.00 9.15 -28.12
C ASN A 252 3.92 7.94 -28.37
N LYS A 253 3.35 6.74 -28.48
CA LYS A 253 4.14 5.50 -28.54
C LYS A 253 4.53 5.14 -29.97
N SER A 254 3.74 5.55 -30.97
CA SER A 254 3.89 5.10 -32.35
C SER A 254 3.75 6.21 -33.38
N CYS A 255 4.29 5.96 -34.57
CA CYS A 255 4.14 6.84 -35.71
C CYS A 255 2.81 6.55 -36.44
N PRO A 256 2.09 7.59 -36.89
CA PRO A 256 0.89 7.38 -37.70
C PRO A 256 1.25 6.70 -39.04
N ASN A 257 0.31 5.93 -39.58
CA ASN A 257 0.35 5.35 -40.92
C ASN A 257 1.51 4.37 -41.20
N GLY A 258 1.92 3.58 -40.20
CA GLY A 258 2.94 2.54 -40.38
C GLY A 258 4.36 3.06 -40.65
N ARG A 259 4.58 4.37 -40.51
CA ARG A 259 5.89 5.02 -40.67
C ARG A 259 6.91 4.45 -39.69
N ARG A 260 8.17 4.35 -40.12
CA ARG A 260 9.27 3.89 -39.26
C ARG A 260 9.60 4.95 -38.21
N LYS A 261 9.60 4.53 -36.94
CA LYS A 261 10.03 5.32 -35.79
C LYS A 261 11.55 5.33 -35.69
N ILE A 262 12.17 6.49 -35.69
CA ILE A 262 13.60 6.68 -35.38
C ILE A 262 13.72 7.54 -34.13
N ILE A 263 14.27 6.97 -33.06
CA ILE A 263 14.47 7.69 -31.79
C ILE A 263 15.61 8.70 -31.99
N ILE A 264 15.30 9.98 -31.79
CA ILE A 264 16.29 11.07 -31.74
C ILE A 264 16.86 11.17 -30.32
N ARG A 265 15.98 11.02 -29.32
CA ARG A 265 16.34 11.12 -27.91
C ARG A 265 15.44 10.22 -27.08
N GLU A 266 16.05 9.40 -26.25
CA GLU A 266 15.34 8.60 -25.27
C GLU A 266 14.74 9.48 -24.17
N SER A 267 13.67 8.98 -23.56
CA SER A 267 13.09 9.57 -22.36
C SER A 267 14.14 9.68 -21.25
N GLU A 268 14.16 10.82 -20.58
CA GLU A 268 14.97 10.97 -19.38
C GLU A 268 14.22 10.43 -18.16
N ALA A 269 12.89 10.28 -18.27
CA ALA A 269 12.00 9.94 -17.17
C ALA A 269 12.19 10.97 -16.04
N VAL A 270 12.01 12.23 -16.37
CA VAL A 270 11.93 13.33 -15.41
C VAL A 270 10.81 14.25 -15.87
N PRO A 271 10.05 14.88 -14.96
CA PRO A 271 8.99 15.79 -15.34
C PRO A 271 9.42 16.81 -16.40
N GLY A 272 8.67 16.94 -17.50
CA GLY A 272 8.99 17.78 -18.65
C GLY A 272 9.82 17.08 -19.74
N ARG A 273 10.36 15.90 -19.46
CA ARG A 273 11.17 15.08 -20.39
C ARG A 273 10.85 13.59 -20.23
N CYS A 274 9.57 13.28 -20.07
CA CYS A 274 9.05 11.94 -19.82
C CYS A 274 8.99 11.07 -21.07
N CYS A 275 8.83 11.68 -22.25
CA CYS A 275 8.62 10.93 -23.49
C CYS A 275 9.88 10.88 -24.37
N ASP A 276 10.01 9.80 -25.13
CA ASP A 276 10.99 9.73 -26.22
C ASP A 276 10.67 10.81 -27.27
N LYS A 277 11.71 11.43 -27.82
CA LYS A 277 11.60 12.23 -29.04
C LYS A 277 12.02 11.39 -30.22
N PHE A 278 11.15 11.27 -31.22
CA PHE A 278 11.38 10.45 -32.40
C PHE A 278 10.89 11.13 -33.67
N LEU A 279 11.47 10.74 -34.80
CA LEU A 279 10.98 11.08 -36.13
C LEU A 279 10.19 9.91 -36.71
N CYS A 280 9.19 10.26 -37.51
CA CYS A 280 8.40 9.31 -38.28
C CYS A 280 8.78 9.44 -39.75
N LEU A 281 9.62 8.54 -40.23
CA LEU A 281 10.04 8.48 -41.63
C LEU A 281 9.15 7.52 -42.42
N LEU A 282 8.95 7.81 -43.70
CA LEU A 282 8.25 6.95 -44.64
C LEU A 282 9.04 5.68 -44.93
#